data_AF-A0A7C5B5H8-F1
#
_entry.id   AF-A0A7C5B5H8-F1
#
_cell.length_a   1.000
_cell.length_b   1.000
_cell.length_c   1.000
_cell.angle_alpha   90.00
_cell.angle_beta   90.00
_cell.angle_gamma   90.00
#
_symmetry.space_group_name_H-M   'P 1'
#
loop_
_entity.id
_entity.type
_entity.pdbx_description
1 polymer ?
#
loop_
_entity_poly.entity_id
_entity_poly.type
_entity_poly.pdbx_seq_one_letter_code
_entity_poly.pdbx_strand_id
1 'polypeptide(L)'
;MKTFGEFYREDVLTKRPLVKKVLPPQSDDIKVVKDLFGWKLYSGKRSIDCRSEEEARFLKIFLEVGFEEVKVPKDDKILSQLLLELEEMKHVADELIEEQAEGLLSRRLKEELRHRVWQELAN
;
A
#
# COMPACT_ATOMS: atom_id res chain seq x y z
N MET A 1 -6.09 7.09 -15.08
CA MET A 1 -5.72 6.04 -14.09
C MET A 1 -6.67 6.22 -12.92
N LYS A 2 -7.22 5.15 -12.36
CA LYS A 2 -8.01 5.26 -11.12
C LYS A 2 -7.08 5.71 -9.98
N THR A 3 -7.61 6.43 -8.99
CA THR A 3 -6.87 6.68 -7.73
C THR A 3 -6.86 5.41 -6.86
N PHE A 4 -5.98 5.34 -5.85
CA PHE A 4 -6.01 4.24 -4.87
C PHE A 4 -7.32 4.24 -4.08
N GLY A 5 -7.88 5.44 -3.81
CA GLY A 5 -9.18 5.60 -3.18
C GLY A 5 -10.34 5.08 -4.04
N GLU A 6 -10.31 5.31 -5.36
CA GLU A 6 -11.28 4.77 -6.31
C GLU A 6 -11.18 3.24 -6.42
N PHE A 7 -9.98 2.70 -6.65
CA PHE A 7 -9.75 1.25 -6.68
C PHE A 7 -10.24 0.58 -5.40
N TYR A 8 -9.92 1.18 -4.24
CA TYR A 8 -10.38 0.64 -2.97
C TYR A 8 -11.91 0.61 -2.86
N ARG A 9 -12.60 1.69 -3.26
CA ARG A 9 -14.07 1.77 -3.18
C ARG A 9 -14.78 0.85 -4.17
N GLU A 10 -14.30 0.77 -5.40
CA GLU A 10 -14.97 0.08 -6.50
C GLU A 10 -14.60 -1.40 -6.56
N ASP A 11 -13.32 -1.71 -6.37
CA ASP A 11 -12.79 -3.04 -6.65
C ASP A 11 -12.57 -3.86 -5.38
N VAL A 12 -12.17 -3.23 -4.26
CA VAL A 12 -11.92 -3.93 -2.98
C VAL A 12 -13.19 -4.04 -2.14
N LEU A 13 -13.88 -2.94 -1.85
CA LEU A 13 -15.02 -2.93 -0.92
C LEU A 13 -16.24 -3.74 -1.40
N THR A 14 -16.27 -4.09 -2.68
CA THR A 14 -17.32 -4.91 -3.29
C THR A 14 -17.10 -6.41 -3.06
N LYS A 15 -15.89 -6.86 -2.68
CA LYS A 15 -15.54 -8.28 -2.55
C LYS A 15 -15.70 -8.80 -1.12
N ARG A 16 -16.92 -9.19 -0.77
CA ARG A 16 -17.22 -9.77 0.56
C ARG A 16 -16.86 -11.26 0.63
N PRO A 17 -16.49 -11.78 1.81
CA PRO A 17 -16.39 -11.09 3.10
C PRO A 17 -15.06 -10.32 3.29
N LEU A 18 -15.15 -9.20 4.00
CA LEU A 18 -14.02 -8.29 4.27
C LEU A 18 -13.62 -8.35 5.76
N VAL A 19 -12.34 -8.11 6.04
CA VAL A 19 -11.78 -7.92 7.39
C VAL A 19 -11.13 -6.56 7.48
N LYS A 20 -11.46 -5.78 8.51
CA LYS A 20 -10.80 -4.51 8.79
C LYS A 20 -9.44 -4.75 9.44
N LYS A 21 -8.40 -4.09 8.93
CA LYS A 21 -7.05 -4.04 9.46
C LYS A 21 -6.72 -2.58 9.77
N VAL A 22 -6.19 -2.34 10.96
CA VAL A 22 -5.68 -1.02 11.36
C VAL A 22 -4.18 -1.02 11.11
N LEU A 23 -3.72 -0.14 10.23
CA LEU A 23 -2.32 -0.09 9.83
C LEU A 23 -1.48 0.57 10.92
N PRO A 24 -0.21 0.16 11.08
CA PRO A 24 0.72 0.95 11.88
C PRO A 24 0.91 2.32 11.23
N PRO A 25 1.18 3.39 11.99
CA PRO A 25 1.46 4.69 11.39
C PRO A 25 2.62 4.63 10.40
N GLN A 26 2.51 5.41 9.32
CA GLN A 26 3.49 5.47 8.25
C GLN A 26 4.87 5.90 8.78
N SER A 27 5.92 5.30 8.20
CA SER A 27 7.32 5.64 8.46
C SER A 27 8.15 5.42 7.19
N ASP A 28 9.40 5.85 7.21
CA ASP A 28 10.31 5.68 6.07
C ASP A 28 10.87 4.24 5.92
N ASP A 29 10.63 3.36 6.90
CA ASP A 29 11.07 1.96 6.90
C ASP A 29 9.84 1.02 6.92
N ILE A 30 9.30 0.75 5.74
CA ILE A 30 8.17 -0.18 5.55
C ILE A 30 8.69 -1.46 4.90
N LYS A 31 8.46 -2.61 5.54
CA LYS A 31 8.96 -3.92 5.06
C LYS A 31 8.01 -5.06 5.34
N VAL A 32 7.94 -5.99 4.39
CA VAL A 32 7.27 -7.29 4.56
C VAL A 32 8.33 -8.30 4.97
N VAL A 33 8.09 -9.02 6.06
CA VAL A 33 9.02 -10.01 6.62
C VAL A 33 8.27 -11.29 6.95
N LYS A 34 8.85 -12.43 6.57
CA LYS A 34 8.43 -13.75 7.06
C LYS A 34 9.22 -14.10 8.31
N ASP A 35 8.54 -14.29 9.43
CA ASP A 35 9.14 -14.80 10.66
C ASP A 35 8.58 -16.19 11.04
N LEU A 36 8.92 -16.67 12.23
CA LEU A 36 8.50 -17.98 12.73
C LEU A 36 6.97 -18.10 12.93
N PHE A 37 6.25 -16.99 13.02
CA PHE A 37 4.82 -16.92 13.30
C PHE A 37 3.99 -16.52 12.07
N GLY A 38 4.62 -16.26 10.92
CA GLY A 38 3.95 -15.99 9.66
C GLY A 38 4.49 -14.75 8.96
N TRP A 39 3.61 -14.04 8.25
CA TRP A 39 3.96 -12.83 7.52
C TRP A 39 3.63 -11.60 8.35
N LYS A 40 4.53 -10.61 8.34
CA LYS A 40 4.33 -9.35 9.03
C LYS A 40 4.65 -8.18 8.13
N LEU A 41 3.83 -7.15 8.24
CA LEU A 41 4.12 -5.82 7.71
C LEU A 41 4.66 -4.95 8.84
N TYR A 42 5.89 -4.48 8.71
CA TYR A 42 6.51 -3.53 9.63
C TYR A 42 6.46 -2.12 9.07
N SER A 43 6.28 -1.15 9.97
CA SER A 43 6.51 0.29 9.77
C SER A 43 7.36 0.80 10.93
N GLY A 44 8.67 0.96 10.68
CA GLY A 44 9.67 1.25 11.69
C GLY A 44 9.69 0.17 12.77
N LYS A 45 9.30 0.54 13.99
CA LYS A 45 9.26 -0.37 15.16
C LYS A 45 7.90 -1.05 15.38
N ARG A 46 6.88 -0.70 14.59
CA ARG A 46 5.52 -1.25 14.72
C ARG A 46 5.27 -2.27 13.63
N SER A 47 4.37 -3.22 13.90
CA SER A 47 4.01 -4.26 12.94
C SER A 47 2.56 -4.69 13.06
N ILE A 48 2.07 -5.32 12.00
CA ILE A 48 0.80 -6.04 11.97
C ILE A 48 1.01 -7.44 11.38
N ASP A 49 0.28 -8.42 11.92
CA ASP A 49 0.27 -9.79 11.44
C ASP A 49 -0.61 -9.95 10.20
N CYS A 50 -0.08 -10.69 9.24
CA CYS A 50 -0.68 -11.00 7.95
C CYS A 50 -0.81 -12.51 7.78
N ARG A 51 -1.94 -12.95 7.23
CA ARG A 51 -2.26 -14.36 6.99
C ARG A 51 -1.48 -14.95 5.81
N SER A 52 -1.02 -14.10 4.90
CA SER A 52 -0.23 -14.49 3.74
C SER A 52 0.72 -13.36 3.32
N GLU A 53 1.63 -13.66 2.39
CA GLU A 53 2.52 -12.65 1.80
C GLU A 53 1.72 -11.62 1.00
N GLU A 54 0.70 -12.07 0.28
CA GLU A 54 -0.18 -11.23 -0.54
C GLU A 54 -0.94 -10.22 0.34
N GLU A 55 -1.42 -10.64 1.52
CA GLU A 55 -2.01 -9.68 2.46
C GLU A 55 -0.99 -8.65 2.93
N ALA A 56 0.24 -9.07 3.24
CA ALA A 56 1.28 -8.15 3.67
C ALA A 56 1.66 -7.13 2.58
N ARG A 57 1.80 -7.59 1.33
CA ARG A 57 2.07 -6.73 0.16
C ARG A 57 0.91 -5.79 -0.15
N PHE A 58 -0.31 -6.30 -0.10
CA PHE A 58 -1.52 -5.49 -0.27
C PHE A 58 -1.59 -4.35 0.75
N LEU A 59 -1.42 -4.67 2.03
CA LEU A 59 -1.42 -3.68 3.11
C LEU A 59 -0.24 -2.70 3.02
N LYS A 60 0.93 -3.16 2.56
CA LYS A 60 2.11 -2.31 2.36
C LYS A 60 1.81 -1.16 1.40
N ILE A 61 1.16 -1.43 0.28
CA ILE A 61 0.85 -0.39 -0.71
C ILE A 61 -0.04 0.67 -0.07
N PHE A 62 -1.16 0.29 0.53
CA PHE A 62 -2.07 1.23 1.19
C PHE A 62 -1.40 2.04 2.31
N LEU A 63 -0.50 1.42 3.08
CA LEU A 63 0.29 2.12 4.09
C LEU A 63 1.24 3.16 3.47
N GLU A 64 1.89 2.84 2.36
CA GLU A 64 2.74 3.79 1.62
C GLU A 64 1.93 4.96 1.07
N VAL A 65 0.67 4.73 0.67
CA VAL A 65 -0.23 5.79 0.20
C VAL A 65 -0.81 6.62 1.36
N GLY A 66 -0.61 6.21 2.61
CA GLY A 66 -1.04 6.96 3.80
C GLY A 66 -2.40 6.55 4.38
N PHE A 67 -2.92 5.37 4.03
CA PHE A 67 -4.13 4.85 4.67
C PHE A 67 -3.84 4.43 6.12
N GLU A 68 -4.75 4.74 7.02
CA GLU A 68 -4.69 4.30 8.42
C GLU A 68 -5.45 2.98 8.66
N GLU A 69 -6.47 2.72 7.83
CA GLU A 69 -7.29 1.52 7.92
C GLU A 69 -7.66 0.98 6.53
N VAL A 70 -7.64 -0.35 6.41
CA VAL A 70 -7.93 -1.04 5.15
C VAL A 70 -8.80 -2.26 5.42
N LYS A 71 -9.82 -2.45 4.60
CA LYS A 71 -10.62 -3.67 4.56
C LYS A 71 -10.02 -4.59 3.50
N VAL A 72 -9.71 -5.81 3.91
CA VAL A 72 -9.06 -6.83 3.07
C VAL A 72 -10.06 -7.95 2.82
N PRO A 73 -10.26 -8.40 1.57
CA PRO A 73 -11.00 -9.62 1.28
C PRO A 73 -10.42 -10.83 2.01
N LYS A 74 -11.26 -11.70 2.55
CA LYS A 74 -10.82 -12.96 3.20
C LYS A 74 -10.43 -14.05 2.21
N ASP A 75 -10.90 -13.95 0.96
CA ASP A 75 -10.55 -14.92 -0.06
C ASP A 75 -9.20 -14.57 -0.67
N ASP A 76 -8.23 -15.46 -0.53
CA ASP A 76 -6.86 -15.21 -0.99
C ASP A 76 -6.75 -15.18 -2.52
N LYS A 77 -7.62 -15.90 -3.25
CA LYS A 77 -7.64 -15.82 -4.72
C LYS A 77 -8.09 -14.45 -5.19
N ILE A 78 -9.13 -13.90 -4.55
CA ILE A 78 -9.59 -12.54 -4.84
C ILE A 78 -8.51 -11.53 -4.46
N LEU A 79 -7.88 -11.70 -3.30
CA LEU A 79 -6.80 -10.83 -2.86
C LEU A 79 -5.61 -10.83 -3.83
N SER A 80 -5.19 -12.00 -4.33
CA SER A 80 -4.12 -12.09 -5.33
C SER A 80 -4.47 -11.38 -6.63
N GLN A 81 -5.73 -11.48 -7.09
CA GLN A 81 -6.17 -10.76 -8.30
C GLN A 81 -6.13 -9.24 -8.11
N LEU A 82 -6.65 -8.75 -6.98
CA LEU A 82 -6.62 -7.33 -6.66
C LEU A 82 -5.19 -6.83 -6.46
N LEU A 83 -4.31 -7.64 -5.87
CA LEU A 83 -2.92 -7.28 -5.64
C LEU A 83 -2.17 -7.04 -6.96
N LEU A 84 -2.39 -7.88 -7.98
CA LEU A 84 -1.75 -7.70 -9.28
C LEU A 84 -2.08 -6.34 -9.89
N GLU A 85 -3.36 -5.97 -9.91
CA GLU A 85 -3.81 -4.67 -10.45
C GLU A 85 -3.29 -3.50 -9.59
N LEU A 86 -3.31 -3.66 -8.27
CA LEU A 86 -2.82 -2.65 -7.34
C LEU A 86 -1.31 -2.40 -7.48
N GLU A 87 -0.52 -3.45 -7.72
CA GLU A 87 0.92 -3.35 -7.93
C GLU A 87 1.27 -2.69 -9.26
N GLU A 88 0.51 -2.97 -10.31
CA GLU A 88 0.64 -2.28 -11.59
C GLU A 88 0.33 -0.78 -11.44
N MET A 89 -0.75 -0.43 -10.74
CA MET A 89 -1.09 0.96 -10.43
C MET A 89 0.03 1.64 -9.62
N LYS A 90 0.62 0.94 -8.64
CA LYS A 90 1.72 1.44 -7.83
C LYS A 90 2.98 1.68 -8.65
N HIS A 91 3.32 0.75 -9.55
CA HIS A 91 4.46 0.87 -10.43
C HIS A 91 4.34 2.10 -11.34
N VAL A 92 3.20 2.26 -12.02
CA VAL A 92 2.96 3.41 -12.89
C VAL A 92 3.04 4.72 -12.10
N ALA A 93 2.48 4.77 -10.89
CA ALA A 93 2.58 5.94 -10.03
C ALA A 93 4.03 6.22 -9.59
N ASP A 94 4.81 5.19 -9.23
CA ASP A 94 6.22 5.33 -8.86
C ASP A 94 7.09 5.85 -10.01
N GLU A 95 6.87 5.35 -11.23
CA GLU A 95 7.56 5.82 -12.43
C GLU A 95 7.28 7.30 -12.69
N LEU A 96 6.00 7.69 -12.67
CA LEU A 96 5.60 9.09 -12.85
C LEU A 96 6.22 9.99 -11.78
N ILE A 97 6.27 9.54 -10.52
CA ILE A 97 6.91 10.34 -9.47
C ILE A 97 8.41 10.45 -9.69
N GLU A 98 9.09 9.38 -10.09
CA GLU A 98 10.54 9.43 -10.30
C GLU A 98 10.90 10.31 -11.49
N GLU A 99 10.17 10.24 -12.62
CA GLU A 99 10.34 11.13 -13.76
C GLU A 99 10.24 12.62 -13.36
N GLN A 100 9.25 12.98 -12.53
CA GLN A 100 9.12 14.34 -12.01
C GLN A 100 10.23 14.70 -11.01
N ALA A 101 10.79 13.70 -10.34
CA ALA A 101 11.84 13.85 -9.35
C ALA A 101 13.26 13.88 -9.95
N GLU A 102 13.47 13.48 -11.21
CA GLU A 102 14.80 13.46 -11.86
C GLU A 102 15.47 14.85 -11.92
N GLY A 103 14.69 15.93 -11.85
CA GLY A 103 15.21 17.31 -11.72
C GLY A 103 15.51 17.77 -10.29
N LEU A 104 15.18 16.97 -9.27
CA LEU A 104 15.28 17.33 -7.85
C LEU A 104 16.56 16.75 -7.23
N LEU A 105 17.52 17.62 -6.92
CA LEU A 105 18.83 17.24 -6.37
C LEU A 105 18.81 16.76 -4.91
N SER A 106 17.73 17.03 -4.16
CA SER A 106 17.67 16.70 -2.73
C SER A 106 16.69 15.57 -2.43
N ARG A 107 17.18 14.55 -1.70
CA ARG A 107 16.38 13.39 -1.26
C ARG A 107 15.10 13.81 -0.51
N ARG A 108 15.22 14.82 0.35
CA ARG A 108 14.10 15.38 1.12
C ARG A 108 12.99 15.93 0.23
N LEU A 109 13.33 16.65 -0.84
CA LEU A 109 12.34 17.22 -1.76
C LEU A 109 11.65 16.14 -2.59
N LYS A 110 12.36 15.06 -2.93
CA LYS A 110 11.76 13.85 -3.55
C LYS A 110 10.76 13.17 -2.60
N GLU A 111 11.12 13.04 -1.33
CA GLU A 111 10.27 12.44 -0.29
C GLU A 111 9.00 13.28 -0.04
N GLU A 112 9.15 14.61 0.06
CA GLU A 112 8.02 15.54 0.21
C GLU A 112 7.08 15.52 -1.01
N LEU A 113 7.63 15.46 -2.23
CA LEU A 113 6.85 15.31 -3.46
C LEU A 113 6.08 13.99 -3.49
N ARG A 114 6.76 12.86 -3.21
CA ARG A 114 6.13 11.53 -3.09
C ARG A 114 4.97 11.58 -2.12
N HIS A 115 5.20 12.10 -0.91
CA HIS A 115 4.16 12.18 0.11
C HIS A 115 2.95 13.00 -0.37
N ARG A 116 3.17 14.13 -1.03
CA ARG A 116 2.08 14.95 -1.58
C ARG A 116 1.30 14.23 -2.69
N VAL A 117 1.99 13.60 -3.64
CA VAL A 117 1.35 12.84 -4.72
C VAL A 117 0.52 11.70 -4.17
N TRP A 118 1.01 10.98 -3.16
CA TRP A 118 0.25 9.92 -2.51
C TRP A 118 -1.01 10.43 -1.80
N GLN A 119 -0.95 11.58 -1.14
CA GLN A 119 -2.14 12.19 -0.53
C GLN A 119 -3.21 12.55 -1.57
N GLU A 120 -2.82 13.01 -2.76
CA GLU A 120 -3.76 13.29 -3.84
C GLU A 120 -4.39 12.01 -4.39
N LEU A 121 -3.58 10.95 -4.55
CA LEU A 121 -4.04 9.65 -5.05
C LEU A 121 -4.79 8.80 -4.02
N ALA A 122 -4.80 9.19 -2.74
CA ALA A 122 -5.57 8.51 -1.69
C ALA A 122 -7.06 8.91 -1.67
N ASN A 123 -7.42 10.07 -2.25
CA ASN A 123 -8.81 10.59 -2.28
C ASN A 123 -9.70 9.92 -3.34
#